data_AF-A0A8C4RV34-F1
#
_entry.id   AF-A0A8C4RV34-F1
#
_cell.length_a   1.000
_cell.length_b   1.000
_cell.length_c   1.000
_cell.angle_alpha   90.00
_cell.angle_beta   90.00
_cell.angle_gamma   90.00
#
_symmetry.space_group_name_H-M   'P 1'
#
loop_
_entity.id
_entity.type
_entity.pdbx_description
1 polymer ?
#
loop_
_entity_poly.entity_id
_entity_poly.type
_entity_poly.pdbx_seq_one_letter_code
_entity_poly.pdbx_strand_id
1 'polypeptide(L)'
;MAELEDVTLDGKPLHLLRVADLKAALEQRGLTKSGQKNALVKRLKGALMLENLQKHSTPHSGLQPNSQIGEEMSQNSFIKQYLAKQQELLRQRLEREAREAAEAEGQFFFGVVH
;
A
#
# COMPACT_ATOMS: atom_id res chain seq x y z
N MET A 1 -23.15 -2.75 -1.39
CA MET A 1 -22.55 -3.00 -2.72
C MET A 1 -21.94 -1.68 -3.14
N ALA A 2 -20.66 -1.65 -3.53
CA ALA A 2 -20.03 -0.39 -3.96
C ALA A 2 -20.78 0.11 -5.20
N GLU A 3 -21.51 1.22 -5.02
CA GLU A 3 -22.03 2.00 -6.13
C GLU A 3 -20.83 2.30 -7.03
N LEU A 4 -20.91 1.93 -8.30
CA LEU A 4 -19.85 2.15 -9.28
C LEU A 4 -19.63 3.65 -9.37
N GLU A 5 -18.74 4.22 -8.54
CA GLU A 5 -18.38 5.63 -8.61
C GLU A 5 -18.13 5.98 -10.08
N ASP A 6 -18.91 6.93 -10.57
CA ASP A 6 -18.76 7.51 -11.90
C ASP A 6 -17.45 8.27 -11.90
N VAL A 7 -16.36 7.53 -12.10
CA VAL A 7 -15.01 8.09 -12.17
C VAL A 7 -15.04 9.13 -13.29
N THR A 8 -14.73 10.38 -12.94
CA THR A 8 -14.72 11.50 -13.87
C THR A 8 -13.31 11.83 -14.28
N LEU A 9 -13.15 12.29 -15.52
CA LEU A 9 -11.97 12.96 -16.02
C LEU A 9 -12.34 14.42 -16.24
N ASP A 10 -11.68 15.34 -15.54
CA ASP A 10 -11.95 16.79 -15.61
C ASP A 10 -13.42 17.15 -15.34
N GLY A 11 -14.05 16.46 -14.38
CA GLY A 11 -15.46 16.65 -14.02
C GLY A 11 -16.47 16.04 -15.01
N LYS A 12 -16.01 15.36 -16.06
CA LYS A 12 -16.87 14.65 -17.04
C LYS A 12 -16.79 13.14 -16.83
N PRO A 13 -17.93 12.43 -16.83
CA PRO A 13 -17.90 10.98 -16.70
C PRO A 13 -17.31 10.33 -17.96
N LEU A 14 -16.51 9.27 -17.75
CA LEU A 14 -15.74 8.61 -18.81
C LEU A 14 -16.58 8.15 -20.01
N HIS A 15 -17.83 7.74 -19.78
CA HIS A 15 -18.71 7.23 -20.84
C HIS A 15 -19.16 8.33 -21.83
N LEU A 16 -19.18 9.60 -21.41
CA LEU A 16 -19.52 10.74 -22.25
C LEU A 16 -18.34 11.26 -23.08
N LEU A 17 -17.11 10.86 -22.76
CA LEU A 17 -15.92 11.27 -23.50
C LEU A 17 -15.90 10.65 -24.90
N ARG A 18 -15.35 11.40 -25.85
CA ARG A 18 -15.12 10.89 -27.21
C ARG A 18 -13.92 9.95 -27.21
N VAL A 19 -13.87 9.05 -28.19
CA VAL A 19 -12.75 8.09 -28.34
C VAL A 19 -11.41 8.81 -28.50
N ALA A 20 -11.37 9.97 -29.15
CA ALA A 20 -10.17 10.79 -29.26
C ALA A 20 -9.68 11.24 -27.88
N ASP A 21 -10.58 11.79 -27.06
CA ASP A 21 -10.26 12.28 -25.71
C ASP A 21 -9.84 11.11 -24.78
N LEU A 22 -10.50 9.95 -24.89
CA LEU A 22 -10.12 8.73 -24.17
C LEU A 22 -8.72 8.24 -24.54
N LYS A 23 -8.38 8.25 -25.84
CA LYS A 23 -7.05 7.85 -26.31
C LYS A 23 -5.97 8.83 -25.88
N ALA A 24 -6.24 10.14 -25.93
CA ALA A 24 -5.31 11.16 -25.46
C ALA A 24 -5.01 11.01 -23.96
N ALA A 25 -6.04 10.79 -23.15
CA ALA A 25 -5.88 10.56 -21.71
C ALA A 25 -5.12 9.26 -21.40
N LEU A 26 -5.31 8.20 -22.19
CA LEU A 26 -4.53 6.95 -22.06
C LEU A 26 -3.07 7.16 -22.48
N GLU A 27 -2.82 7.92 -23.54
CA GLU A 27 -1.47 8.22 -24.05
C GLU A 27 -0.65 9.05 -23.07
N GLN A 28 -1.26 10.07 -22.44
CA GLN A 28 -0.62 10.85 -21.37
C GLN A 28 -0.18 9.98 -20.18
N ARG A 29 -0.86 8.84 -19.97
CA ARG A 29 -0.56 7.87 -18.90
C ARG A 29 0.30 6.71 -19.37
N GLY A 30 0.77 6.71 -20.63
CA GLY A 30 1.56 5.60 -21.20
C GLY A 30 0.78 4.29 -21.37
N LEU A 31 -0.56 4.35 -21.39
CA LEU A 31 -1.42 3.18 -21.51
C LEU A 31 -1.78 2.89 -22.97
N THR A 32 -2.13 1.63 -23.23
CA THR A 32 -2.50 1.19 -24.59
C THR A 32 -3.71 1.96 -25.11
N LYS A 33 -3.62 2.45 -26.36
CA LYS A 33 -4.69 3.21 -27.05
C LYS A 33 -5.53 2.36 -28.02
N SER A 34 -5.35 1.04 -28.01
CA SER A 34 -6.07 0.08 -28.83
C SER A 34 -7.31 -0.50 -28.12
N GLY A 35 -8.32 -0.85 -28.90
CA GLY A 35 -9.58 -1.44 -28.44
C GLY A 35 -10.82 -0.57 -28.69
N GLN A 36 -11.99 -1.15 -28.44
CA GLN A 36 -13.29 -0.46 -28.53
C GLN A 36 -13.48 0.56 -27.39
N LYS A 37 -14.42 1.51 -27.55
CA LYS A 37 -14.68 2.58 -26.57
C LYS A 37 -14.82 2.07 -25.13
N ASN A 38 -15.57 0.99 -24.90
CA ASN A 38 -15.77 0.41 -23.57
C ASN A 38 -14.47 -0.15 -22.96
N ALA A 39 -13.56 -0.70 -23.78
CA ALA A 39 -12.26 -1.16 -23.32
C ALA A 39 -11.36 0.03 -22.91
N LEU A 40 -11.39 1.11 -23.69
CA LEU A 40 -10.68 2.35 -23.36
C LEU A 40 -11.21 2.97 -22.05
N VAL A 41 -12.54 3.01 -21.88
CA VAL A 41 -13.21 3.49 -20.66
C VAL A 41 -12.81 2.65 -19.44
N LYS A 42 -12.87 1.31 -19.53
CA LYS A 42 -12.47 0.42 -18.41
C LYS A 42 -11.00 0.62 -18.03
N ARG A 43 -10.12 0.74 -19.02
CA ARG A 43 -8.69 0.94 -18.80
C ARG A 43 -8.41 2.28 -18.12
N LEU A 44 -9.02 3.35 -18.62
CA LEU A 44 -8.84 4.68 -18.04
C LEU A 44 -9.48 4.79 -16.65
N LYS A 45 -10.63 4.15 -16.43
CA LYS A 45 -11.26 4.03 -15.10
C LYS A 45 -10.31 3.39 -14.08
N GLY A 46 -9.70 2.26 -14.44
CA GLY A 46 -8.74 1.58 -13.56
C GLY A 46 -7.52 2.44 -13.22
N ALA A 47 -6.97 3.14 -14.22
CA ALA A 47 -5.84 4.05 -14.01
C ALA A 47 -6.18 5.20 -13.04
N LEU A 48 -7.32 5.84 -13.25
CA LEU A 48 -7.79 6.94 -12.39
C LEU A 48 -8.10 6.47 -10.96
N MET A 49 -8.70 5.29 -10.80
CA MET A 49 -8.92 4.69 -9.48
C MET A 49 -7.61 4.45 -8.73
N LEU A 50 -6.59 3.93 -9.41
CA LEU A 50 -5.28 3.70 -8.81
C LEU A 50 -4.60 5.01 -8.40
N GLU A 51 -4.65 6.03 -9.24
CA GLU A 51 -4.09 7.34 -8.94
C GLU A 51 -4.80 8.03 -7.78
N ASN A 52 -6.13 7.98 -7.73
CA ASN A 52 -6.89 8.52 -6.62
C ASN A 52 -6.54 7.78 -5.32
N LEU A 53 -6.44 6.45 -5.39
CA LEU A 53 -6.03 5.66 -4.23
C LEU A 53 -4.61 6.03 -3.77
N GLN A 54 -3.66 6.24 -4.70
CA GLN A 54 -2.30 6.65 -4.38
C GLN A 54 -2.22 8.09 -3.83
N LYS A 55 -3.00 9.03 -4.36
CA LYS A 55 -3.05 10.42 -3.89
C LYS A 55 -3.62 10.53 -2.47
N HIS A 56 -4.64 9.73 -2.17
CA HIS A 56 -5.26 9.68 -0.84
C HIS A 56 -4.54 8.70 0.11
N SER A 57 -3.64 7.88 -0.40
CA SER A 57 -2.75 7.07 0.43
C SER A 57 -1.71 7.99 1.04
N THR A 58 -1.69 8.05 2.38
CA THR A 58 -0.60 8.68 3.11
C THR A 58 0.69 7.90 2.78
N PRO A 59 1.74 8.54 2.21
CA PRO A 59 2.98 7.85 1.91
C PRO A 59 3.59 7.42 3.24
N HIS A 60 3.52 6.12 3.52
CA HIS A 60 4.00 5.59 4.77
C HIS A 60 5.51 5.41 4.69
N SER A 61 6.24 6.51 4.93
CA SER A 61 7.69 6.48 5.05
C SER A 61 8.07 5.75 6.34
N GLY A 62 8.16 4.42 6.25
CA GLY A 62 8.91 3.61 7.21
C GLY A 62 8.13 2.74 8.19
N LEU A 63 6.80 2.64 8.13
CA LEU A 63 6.11 1.56 8.85
C LEU A 63 5.44 0.58 7.88
N GLN A 64 5.11 -0.59 8.42
CA GLN A 64 4.57 -1.72 7.68
C GLN A 64 3.25 -1.34 6.97
N PRO A 65 2.92 -2.00 5.85
CA PRO A 65 1.60 -1.86 5.25
C PRO A 65 0.51 -2.13 6.32
N ASN A 66 -0.55 -1.30 6.31
CA ASN A 66 -1.66 -1.25 7.28
C ASN A 66 -1.42 -0.56 8.64
N SER A 67 -0.37 0.25 8.80
CA SER A 67 -0.15 0.96 10.07
C SER A 67 -1.28 1.93 10.45
N GLN A 68 -2.06 2.41 9.48
CA GLN A 68 -3.23 3.26 9.71
C GLN A 68 -4.45 2.49 10.27
N ILE A 69 -4.48 1.15 10.16
CA ILE A 69 -5.51 0.32 10.79
C ILE A 69 -5.47 0.49 12.32
N GLY A 70 -4.30 0.81 12.90
CA GLY A 70 -4.15 1.07 14.32
C GLY A 70 -4.94 2.27 14.85
N GLU A 71 -5.18 3.30 14.03
CA GLU A 71 -5.90 4.51 14.44
C GLU A 71 -7.42 4.33 14.39
N GLU A 72 -7.97 3.62 13.39
CA GLU A 72 -9.40 3.25 13.38
C GLU A 72 -9.72 2.18 14.43
N MET A 73 -8.81 1.22 14.65
CA MET A 73 -8.90 0.26 15.75
C MET A 73 -8.72 0.89 17.14
N SER A 74 -8.25 2.15 17.19
CA SER A 74 -8.06 2.85 18.47
C SER A 74 -9.39 3.15 19.20
N GLN A 75 -10.51 3.01 18.51
CA GLN A 75 -11.84 3.06 19.14
C GLN A 75 -12.11 1.85 20.05
N ASN A 76 -11.41 0.73 19.90
CA ASN A 76 -11.68 -0.51 20.63
C ASN A 76 -10.52 -0.88 21.58
N SER A 77 -10.73 -0.65 22.89
CA SER A 77 -9.70 -0.82 23.93
C SER A 77 -9.04 -2.22 23.94
N PHE A 78 -9.80 -3.28 23.63
CA PHE A 78 -9.29 -4.65 23.58
C PHE A 78 -8.26 -4.85 22.45
N ILE A 79 -8.52 -4.22 21.31
CA ILE A 79 -7.66 -4.35 20.12
C ILE A 79 -6.33 -3.62 20.37
N LYS A 80 -6.35 -2.47 21.06
CA LYS A 80 -5.13 -1.78 21.51
C LYS A 80 -4.26 -2.68 22.37
N GLN A 81 -4.85 -3.29 23.40
CA GLN A 81 -4.12 -4.15 24.32
C GLN A 81 -3.52 -5.37 23.62
N TYR A 82 -4.28 -5.99 22.71
CA TYR A 82 -3.80 -7.12 21.92
C TYR A 82 -2.61 -6.73 21.02
N LEU A 83 -2.73 -5.62 20.29
CA LEU A 83 -1.65 -5.13 19.42
C LEU A 83 -0.39 -4.75 20.22
N ALA A 84 -0.55 -4.10 21.38
CA ALA A 84 0.56 -3.77 22.26
C ALA A 84 1.27 -5.05 22.76
N LYS A 85 0.51 -6.06 23.18
CA LYS A 85 1.07 -7.36 23.60
C LYS A 85 1.81 -8.07 22.47
N GLN A 86 1.29 -7.98 21.24
CA GLN A 86 1.95 -8.56 20.07
C GLN A 86 3.25 -7.85 19.74
N GLN A 87 3.28 -6.51 19.81
CA GLN A 87 4.50 -5.71 19.60
C GLN A 87 5.57 -6.02 20.66
N GLU A 88 5.17 -6.13 21.93
CA GLU A 88 6.07 -6.51 23.03
C GLU A 88 6.70 -7.89 22.78
N LEU A 89 5.91 -8.87 22.37
CA LEU A 89 6.40 -10.22 22.08
C LEU A 89 7.42 -10.23 20.92
N LEU A 90 7.17 -9.44 19.87
CA LEU A 90 8.11 -9.29 18.76
C LEU A 90 9.42 -8.65 19.22
N ARG A 91 9.33 -7.60 20.04
CA ARG A 91 10.49 -6.91 20.59
C ARG A 91 11.35 -7.85 21.44
N GLN A 92 10.76 -8.68 22.29
CA GLN A 92 11.49 -9.67 23.08
C GLN A 92 12.21 -10.70 22.22
N ARG A 93 11.58 -11.15 21.13
CA ARG A 93 12.24 -12.08 20.19
C ARG A 93 13.45 -11.44 19.52
N LEU A 94 13.31 -10.21 19.03
CA LEU A 94 14.40 -9.48 18.39
C LEU A 94 15.56 -9.22 19.37
N GLU A 95 15.28 -8.84 20.61
CA GLU A 95 16.30 -8.62 21.63
C GLU A 95 17.04 -9.92 21.97
N ARG A 96 16.30 -11.03 22.08
CA ARG A 96 16.89 -12.34 22.31
C ARG A 96 17.78 -12.79 21.15
N GLU A 97 17.32 -12.63 19.91
CA GLU A 97 18.10 -12.96 18.73
C GLU A 97 19.36 -12.10 18.62
N ALA A 98 19.25 -10.79 18.87
CA ALA A 98 20.40 -9.89 18.89
C ALA A 98 21.41 -10.27 19.98
N ARG A 99 20.94 -10.69 21.16
CA ARG A 99 21.79 -11.15 22.24
C ARG A 99 22.47 -12.49 21.91
N GLU A 100 21.73 -13.45 21.37
CA GLU A 100 22.28 -14.73 20.94
C GLU A 100 23.30 -14.55 19.79
N ALA A 101 23.04 -13.63 18.86
CA ALA A 101 24.00 -13.26 17.82
C ALA A 101 25.29 -12.64 18.39
N ALA A 102 25.17 -11.72 19.36
CA ALA A 102 26.32 -11.12 20.03
C ALA A 102 27.13 -12.14 20.86
N GLU A 103 26.45 -13.07 21.55
CA GLU A 103 27.09 -14.15 22.31
C GLU A 103 27.78 -15.17 21.39
N ALA A 104 27.21 -15.45 20.21
CA ALA A 104 27.84 -16.28 19.18
C ALA A 104 29.07 -15.58 18.59
N GLU A 105 28.98 -14.29 18.23
CA GLU A 105 30.14 -13.53 17.73
C GLU A 105 31.28 -13.44 18.76
N GLY A 106 30.95 -13.26 20.04
CA GLY A 106 31.94 -13.25 21.12
C GLY A 106 32.66 -14.60 21.32
N GLN A 107 31.94 -15.72 21.19
CA GLN A 107 32.54 -17.06 21.28
C GLN A 107 33.40 -17.40 20.04
N PHE A 108 33.00 -16.97 18.85
CA PHE A 108 33.81 -17.12 17.64
C PHE A 108 35.13 -16.34 17.74
N PHE A 109 35.14 -15.17 18.38
CA PHE A 109 36.37 -14.39 18.54
C PHE A 109 37.35 -15.02 19.55
N PHE A 110 36.83 -15.70 20.58
CA PHE A 110 37.67 -16.35 21.60
C PHE A 110 38.18 -17.75 21.18
N GLY A 111 37.46 -18.44 20.27
CA GLY A 111 37.81 -19.78 19.80
C GLY A 111 38.87 -19.86 18.70
N VAL A 112 39.30 -18.73 18.11
CA VAL A 112 40.28 -18.68 16.99
C VAL A 112 41.71 -18.32 17.47
N VAL A 113 41.91 -18.07 18.78
CA VAL A 113 43.21 -17.64 19.35
C VAL A 113 43.97 -18.78 20.07
N HIS A 114 43.78 -20.04 19.67
CA HIS A 114 44.53 -21.16 20.28
C HIS A 114 45.08 -22.13 19.24
#